data_AF-A0A3D0TJ93-F1
#
_entry.id   AF-A0A3D0TJ93-F1
#
_cell.length_a   1.000
_cell.length_b   1.000
_cell.length_c   1.000
_cell.angle_alpha   90.00
_cell.angle_beta   90.00
_cell.angle_gamma   90.00
#
_symmetry.space_group_name_H-M   'P 1'
#
loop_
_entity.id
_entity.type
_entity.pdbx_description
1 polymer ?
#
loop_
_entity_poly.entity_id
_entity_poly.type
_entity_poly.pdbx_seq_one_letter_code
_entity_poly.pdbx_strand_id
1 'polypeptide(L)'
;KYGMLGSVGSYTPPSHGGKYKGAGVGPSPNYSYSACVAEVTCDPESGIYRVDKLWMAHDIGQAINEKLVIGQVEGSAYMGLSEAMMEEQIYRTGKDNPGGLHKTPSMLDYKSLTALDMPEIETFLVETHDPEGPYGAKEAGQGPLLPIMPAIANAIYNAVGVRVDEVPITPEKIYQGLKELKSGKPGGSGVIGRVGPKKFPKITFPE
;
A
#
# COMPACT_ATOMS: atom_id res chain seq x y z
N LYS A 1 -22.92 -42.72 32.70
CA LYS A 1 -23.00 -43.70 31.58
C LYS A 1 -22.35 -43.19 30.30
N TYR A 2 -22.05 -41.89 30.16
CA TYR A 2 -21.31 -41.36 29.02
C TYR A 2 -20.06 -40.66 29.54
N GLY A 3 -18.88 -41.10 29.10
CA GLY A 3 -17.57 -40.56 29.50
C GLY A 3 -17.23 -39.25 28.78
N MET A 4 -15.96 -38.85 28.80
CA MET A 4 -15.49 -37.66 28.09
C MET A 4 -15.62 -37.84 26.57
N LEU A 5 -16.20 -36.84 25.90
CA LEU A 5 -16.08 -36.65 24.46
C LEU A 5 -14.97 -35.62 24.20
N GLY A 6 -13.95 -36.01 23.45
CA GLY A 6 -12.83 -35.15 23.07
C GLY A 6 -12.39 -35.43 21.64
N SER A 7 -11.99 -34.39 20.91
CA SER A 7 -11.46 -34.49 19.55
C SER A 7 -10.36 -33.45 19.34
N VAL A 8 -9.53 -33.67 18.33
CA VAL A 8 -8.46 -32.78 17.88
C VAL A 8 -8.58 -32.56 16.38
N GLY A 9 -8.15 -31.38 15.90
CA GLY A 9 -8.09 -31.04 14.48
C GLY A 9 -6.79 -30.29 14.18
N SER A 10 -6.24 -30.52 12.99
CA SER A 10 -5.06 -29.82 12.49
C SER A 10 -5.19 -29.57 10.99
N TYR A 11 -4.50 -28.54 10.50
CA TYR A 11 -4.38 -28.23 9.10
C TYR A 11 -2.93 -27.90 8.79
N THR A 12 -2.42 -28.42 7.68
CA THR A 12 -1.09 -28.11 7.15
C THR A 12 -1.29 -27.70 5.69
N PRO A 13 -0.92 -26.46 5.30
CA PRO A 13 -0.99 -26.05 3.90
C PRO A 13 -0.20 -27.01 3.00
N PRO A 14 -0.64 -27.27 1.76
CA PRO A 14 0.12 -28.07 0.82
C PRO A 14 1.51 -27.44 0.59
N SER A 15 2.50 -28.30 0.32
CA SER A 15 3.86 -27.83 0.07
C SER A 15 3.93 -27.15 -1.29
N HIS A 16 4.22 -25.85 -1.27
CA HIS A 16 4.42 -25.04 -2.46
C HIS A 16 5.84 -24.44 -2.45
N GLY A 17 6.54 -24.50 -3.57
CA GLY A 17 7.89 -23.93 -3.73
C GLY A 17 8.85 -24.83 -4.51
N GLY A 18 9.89 -24.21 -5.08
CA GLY A 18 10.95 -24.90 -5.82
C GLY A 18 12.02 -25.54 -4.92
N LYS A 19 13.03 -26.16 -5.55
CA LYS A 19 14.13 -26.87 -4.87
C LYS A 19 15.25 -25.96 -4.34
N TYR A 20 15.19 -24.66 -4.60
CA TYR A 20 16.24 -23.70 -4.24
C TYR A 20 15.87 -22.88 -3.01
N LYS A 21 16.89 -22.35 -2.32
CA LYS A 21 16.69 -21.53 -1.13
C LYS A 21 15.93 -20.25 -1.49
N GLY A 22 14.82 -20.00 -0.78
CA GLY A 22 13.93 -18.86 -1.03
C GLY A 22 12.70 -19.19 -1.88
N ALA A 23 12.67 -20.36 -2.53
CA ALA A 23 11.54 -20.74 -3.37
C ALA A 23 10.22 -21.00 -2.61
N GLY A 24 10.27 -21.07 -1.28
CA GLY A 24 9.10 -21.14 -0.40
C GLY A 24 8.58 -19.79 0.08
N VAL A 25 9.19 -18.66 -0.33
CA VAL A 25 8.72 -17.31 0.02
C VAL A 25 7.78 -16.80 -1.05
N GLY A 26 6.51 -16.55 -0.69
CA GLY A 26 5.47 -16.05 -1.60
C GLY A 26 4.44 -17.09 -2.06
N PRO A 27 4.77 -18.39 -2.23
CA PRO A 27 3.75 -19.41 -2.47
C PRO A 27 2.74 -19.50 -1.31
N SER A 28 1.46 -19.58 -1.67
CA SER A 28 0.32 -19.69 -0.75
C SER A 28 -0.68 -20.69 -1.32
N PRO A 29 -1.42 -21.46 -0.48
CA PRO A 29 -2.49 -22.34 -0.95
C PRO A 29 -3.61 -21.59 -1.68
N ASN A 30 -3.83 -20.32 -1.33
CA ASN A 30 -4.79 -19.45 -2.01
C ASN A 30 -4.22 -18.04 -2.19
N TYR A 31 -4.78 -17.30 -3.14
CA TYR A 31 -4.41 -15.92 -3.43
C TYR A 31 -5.65 -15.04 -3.43
N SER A 32 -5.57 -13.94 -2.68
CA SER A 32 -6.53 -12.84 -2.72
C SER A 32 -6.07 -11.78 -3.70
N TYR A 33 -7.02 -11.06 -4.27
CA TYR A 33 -6.79 -10.00 -5.25
C TYR A 33 -7.53 -8.74 -4.82
N SER A 34 -6.93 -7.58 -5.07
CA SER A 34 -7.52 -6.30 -4.71
C SER A 34 -7.44 -5.33 -5.87
N ALA A 35 -8.49 -4.53 -6.04
CA ALA A 35 -8.52 -3.39 -6.93
C ALA A 35 -8.92 -2.14 -6.15
N CYS A 36 -8.22 -1.03 -6.40
CA CYS A 36 -8.48 0.26 -5.80
C CYS A 36 -8.66 1.31 -6.88
N VAL A 37 -9.71 2.11 -6.75
CA VAL A 37 -9.87 3.38 -7.47
C VAL A 37 -9.83 4.49 -6.44
N ALA A 38 -9.01 5.52 -6.69
CA ALA A 38 -8.90 6.69 -5.85
C ALA A 38 -9.35 7.93 -6.61
N GLU A 39 -10.22 8.73 -5.99
CA GLU A 39 -10.53 10.09 -6.42
C GLU A 39 -9.71 11.08 -5.60
N VAL A 40 -9.04 12.02 -6.29
CA VAL A 40 -8.12 12.97 -5.68
C VAL A 40 -8.34 14.37 -6.25
N THR A 41 -8.45 15.35 -5.36
CA THR A 41 -8.36 16.77 -5.68
C THR A 41 -6.95 17.26 -5.39
N CYS A 42 -6.29 17.89 -6.36
CA CYS A 42 -4.95 18.46 -6.21
C CYS A 42 -4.91 19.90 -6.70
N ASP A 43 -4.31 20.80 -5.92
CA ASP A 43 -4.10 22.19 -6.29
C ASP A 43 -2.92 22.33 -7.28
N PRO A 44 -3.13 22.86 -8.50
CA PRO A 44 -2.09 23.01 -9.52
C PRO A 44 -1.06 24.13 -9.23
N GLU A 45 -1.27 24.93 -8.18
CA GLU A 45 -0.32 25.95 -7.74
C GLU A 45 0.58 25.45 -6.61
N SER A 46 0.00 24.84 -5.56
CA SER A 46 0.74 24.41 -4.38
C SER A 46 1.18 22.94 -4.39
N GLY A 47 0.52 22.08 -5.17
CA GLY A 47 0.71 20.63 -5.11
C GLY A 47 0.08 19.97 -3.88
N ILE A 48 -0.65 20.71 -3.05
CA ILE A 48 -1.42 20.14 -1.94
C ILE A 48 -2.60 19.35 -2.53
N TYR A 49 -2.82 18.14 -2.02
CA TYR A 49 -3.91 17.27 -2.46
C TYR A 49 -4.65 16.65 -1.28
N ARG A 50 -5.86 16.18 -1.55
CA ARG A 50 -6.62 15.29 -0.66
C ARG A 50 -7.17 14.12 -1.46
N VAL A 51 -7.32 12.98 -0.80
CA VAL A 51 -8.10 11.86 -1.33
C VAL A 51 -9.57 12.14 -0.97
N ASP A 52 -10.44 12.22 -1.96
CA ASP A 52 -11.86 12.55 -1.75
C ASP A 52 -12.66 11.26 -1.45
N LYS A 53 -12.40 10.19 -2.20
CA LYS A 53 -13.06 8.89 -2.06
C LYS A 53 -12.20 7.73 -2.54
N LEU A 54 -12.35 6.57 -1.90
CA LEU A 54 -11.79 5.30 -2.35
C LEU A 54 -12.90 4.29 -2.66
N TRP A 55 -12.73 3.55 -3.75
CA TRP A 55 -13.49 2.33 -4.03
C TRP A 55 -12.54 1.13 -3.96
N MET A 56 -12.85 0.18 -3.09
CA MET A 56 -12.01 -0.96 -2.76
C MET A 56 -12.74 -2.25 -3.07
N ALA A 57 -12.31 -2.98 -4.09
CA ALA A 57 -12.78 -4.34 -4.34
C ALA A 57 -11.74 -5.34 -3.85
N HIS A 58 -12.15 -6.31 -3.03
CA HIS A 58 -11.25 -7.32 -2.50
C HIS A 58 -11.86 -8.72 -2.61
N ASP A 59 -11.12 -9.63 -3.24
CA ASP A 59 -11.42 -11.05 -3.33
C ASP A 59 -11.08 -11.74 -2.01
N ILE A 60 -12.14 -12.04 -1.27
CA ILE A 60 -12.08 -12.67 0.06
C ILE A 60 -12.49 -14.14 0.02
N GLY A 61 -12.74 -14.70 -1.17
CA GLY A 61 -13.31 -16.03 -1.33
C GLY A 61 -14.76 -16.12 -0.84
N GLN A 62 -14.97 -16.20 0.47
CA GLN A 62 -16.28 -16.17 1.12
C GLN A 62 -16.17 -15.48 2.48
N ALA A 63 -17.07 -14.53 2.75
CA ALA A 63 -17.01 -13.77 3.99
C ALA A 63 -17.50 -14.61 5.17
N ILE A 64 -16.59 -15.02 6.06
CA ILE A 64 -16.98 -15.68 7.33
C ILE A 64 -17.75 -14.69 8.22
N ASN A 65 -17.30 -13.44 8.27
CA ASN A 65 -17.98 -12.35 8.96
C ASN A 65 -17.77 -11.05 8.19
N GLU A 66 -18.79 -10.66 7.43
CA GLU A 66 -18.79 -9.49 6.57
C GLU A 66 -18.36 -8.20 7.29
N LYS A 67 -18.88 -7.94 8.49
CA LYS A 67 -18.56 -6.72 9.25
C LYS A 67 -17.09 -6.62 9.64
N LEU A 68 -16.48 -7.75 10.02
CA LEU A 68 -15.06 -7.78 10.36
C LEU A 68 -14.18 -7.61 9.13
N VAL A 69 -14.60 -8.20 7.99
CA VAL A 69 -13.89 -8.06 6.72
C VAL A 69 -13.91 -6.60 6.25
N ILE A 70 -15.06 -5.93 6.29
CA ILE A 70 -15.17 -4.51 5.94
C ILE A 70 -14.25 -3.67 6.83
N GLY A 71 -14.25 -3.91 8.15
CA GLY A 71 -13.34 -3.21 9.07
C GLY A 71 -11.86 -3.47 8.79
N GLN A 72 -11.48 -4.65 8.30
CA GLN A 72 -10.10 -4.93 7.87
C GLN A 72 -9.74 -4.19 6.57
N VAL A 73 -10.66 -4.08 5.61
CA VAL A 73 -10.46 -3.30 4.39
C VAL A 73 -10.29 -1.83 4.73
N GLU A 74 -11.12 -1.28 5.62
CA GLU A 74 -11.03 0.11 6.09
C GLU A 74 -9.73 0.37 6.88
N GLY A 75 -9.32 -0.55 7.75
CA GLY A 75 -8.03 -0.48 8.45
C GLY A 75 -6.83 -0.55 7.51
N SER A 76 -6.92 -1.38 6.47
CA SER A 76 -5.92 -1.45 5.41
C SER A 76 -5.89 -0.17 4.58
N ALA A 77 -7.05 0.43 4.32
CA ALA A 77 -7.16 1.74 3.68
C ALA A 77 -6.44 2.83 4.48
N TYR A 78 -6.67 2.88 5.79
CA TYR A 78 -5.97 3.79 6.70
C TYR A 78 -4.44 3.62 6.63
N MET A 79 -3.94 2.38 6.73
CA MET A 79 -2.51 2.11 6.69
C MET A 79 -1.91 2.49 5.33
N GLY A 80 -2.58 2.12 4.24
CA GLY A 80 -2.08 2.40 2.90
C GLY A 80 -2.12 3.89 2.54
N LEU A 81 -3.16 4.61 2.95
CA LEU A 81 -3.22 6.06 2.78
C LEU A 81 -2.11 6.75 3.62
N SER A 82 -1.88 6.29 4.86
CA SER A 82 -0.84 6.86 5.72
C SER A 82 0.55 6.68 5.13
N GLU A 83 0.89 5.48 4.63
CA GLU A 83 2.14 5.22 3.91
C GLU A 83 2.25 6.03 2.61
N ALA A 84 1.16 6.14 1.85
CA ALA A 84 1.17 6.88 0.60
C ALA A 84 1.36 8.40 0.81
N MET A 85 0.84 8.96 1.90
CA MET A 85 0.70 10.41 2.04
C MET A 85 1.65 11.04 3.07
N MET A 86 1.96 10.33 4.18
CA MET A 86 2.56 10.98 5.36
C MET A 86 3.73 10.22 5.98
N GLU A 87 3.67 8.90 6.05
CA GLU A 87 4.60 8.11 6.86
C GLU A 87 5.97 7.99 6.19
N GLU A 88 7.00 8.50 6.87
CA GLU A 88 8.40 8.44 6.41
C GLU A 88 9.35 8.24 7.58
N GLN A 89 10.25 7.26 7.45
CA GLN A 89 11.36 7.06 8.37
C GLN A 89 12.62 7.74 7.85
N ILE A 90 12.96 8.89 8.45
CA ILE A 90 14.14 9.66 8.07
C ILE A 90 15.23 9.47 9.10
N TYR A 91 16.44 9.17 8.66
CA TYR A 91 17.61 9.02 9.52
C TYR A 91 18.62 10.14 9.29
N ARG A 92 19.30 10.57 10.34
CA ARG A 92 20.39 11.55 10.26
C ARG A 92 21.60 10.90 9.61
N THR A 93 22.08 11.46 8.50
CA THR A 93 23.27 10.99 7.79
C THR A 93 24.41 12.01 7.88
N GLY A 94 25.64 11.57 8.08
CA GLY A 94 26.82 12.45 8.06
C GLY A 94 28.00 11.87 8.84
N LYS A 95 29.19 12.47 8.67
CA LYS A 95 30.42 12.03 9.38
C LYS A 95 30.27 12.12 10.91
N ASP A 96 29.50 13.08 11.41
CA ASP A 96 29.27 13.31 12.84
C ASP A 96 28.13 12.45 13.41
N ASN A 97 27.45 11.64 12.58
CA ASN A 97 26.37 10.75 13.02
C ASN A 97 26.43 9.38 12.34
N PRO A 98 27.51 8.60 12.57
CA PRO A 98 27.73 7.32 11.89
C PRO A 98 26.70 6.25 12.28
N GLY A 99 25.99 6.44 13.41
CA GLY A 99 24.99 5.51 13.91
C GLY A 99 23.59 5.65 13.29
N GLY A 100 23.36 6.66 12.43
CA GLY A 100 22.09 6.82 11.74
C GLY A 100 20.90 7.06 12.67
N LEU A 101 20.98 8.07 13.56
CA LEU A 101 19.89 8.33 14.51
C LEU A 101 18.58 8.75 13.80
N HIS A 102 17.45 8.17 14.20
CA HIS A 102 16.13 8.52 13.67
C HIS A 102 15.80 10.01 13.89
N LYS A 103 15.30 10.69 12.86
CA LYS A 103 15.02 12.13 12.86
C LYS A 103 13.65 12.46 13.48
N THR A 104 12.68 11.56 13.33
CA THR A 104 11.28 11.74 13.72
C THR A 104 10.76 10.65 14.68
N PRO A 105 11.43 10.36 15.82
CA PRO A 105 11.10 9.20 16.68
C PRO A 105 9.91 9.46 17.63
N SER A 106 8.91 10.23 17.20
CA SER A 106 7.74 10.59 17.98
C SER A 106 6.47 10.48 17.13
N MET A 107 5.31 10.24 17.73
CA MET A 107 4.02 10.20 17.03
C MET A 107 3.57 11.58 16.50
N LEU A 108 4.26 12.66 16.90
CA LEU A 108 4.01 14.00 16.36
C LEU A 108 4.79 14.21 15.06
N ASP A 109 6.03 13.73 15.02
CA ASP A 109 6.94 13.92 13.88
C ASP A 109 6.78 12.80 12.83
N TYR A 110 6.49 11.58 13.25
CA TYR A 110 6.05 10.48 12.38
C TYR A 110 4.54 10.59 12.20
N LYS A 111 4.14 11.32 11.16
CA LYS A 111 2.73 11.61 10.91
C LYS A 111 2.04 10.38 10.32
N SER A 112 1.00 9.93 11.01
CA SER A 112 0.00 9.02 10.47
C SER A 112 -1.31 9.80 10.30
N LEU A 113 -2.23 9.27 9.49
CA LEU A 113 -3.50 9.97 9.25
C LEU A 113 -4.33 10.09 10.52
N THR A 114 -5.11 11.16 10.57
CA THR A 114 -6.14 11.34 11.60
C THR A 114 -7.52 10.98 11.04
N ALA A 115 -8.52 10.94 11.91
CA ALA A 115 -9.90 10.74 11.48
C ALA A 115 -10.41 11.82 10.50
N LEU A 116 -9.82 13.02 10.50
CA LEU A 116 -10.19 14.09 9.57
C LEU A 116 -9.55 13.93 8.19
N ASP A 117 -8.51 13.11 8.07
CA ASP A 117 -7.83 12.84 6.81
C ASP A 117 -8.42 11.63 6.07
N MET A 118 -9.25 10.83 6.75
CA MET A 118 -9.84 9.62 6.18
C MET A 118 -10.95 9.98 5.16
N PRO A 119 -10.85 9.50 3.91
CA PRO A 119 -11.91 9.68 2.91
C PRO A 119 -13.08 8.74 3.17
N GLU A 120 -14.17 8.95 2.42
CA GLU A 120 -15.19 7.91 2.28
C GLU A 120 -14.58 6.68 1.59
N ILE A 121 -14.85 5.49 2.11
CA ILE A 121 -14.37 4.22 1.54
C ILE A 121 -15.59 3.36 1.21
N GLU A 122 -15.73 3.03 -0.06
CA GLU A 122 -16.76 2.11 -0.55
C GLU A 122 -16.13 0.73 -0.80
N THR A 123 -16.51 -0.26 -0.01
CA THR A 123 -15.94 -1.61 -0.04
C THR A 123 -16.85 -2.58 -0.80
N PHE A 124 -16.28 -3.31 -1.75
CA PHE A 124 -16.90 -4.39 -2.50
C PHE A 124 -16.21 -5.71 -2.14
N LEU A 125 -16.95 -6.61 -1.52
CA LEU A 125 -16.46 -7.96 -1.25
C LEU A 125 -16.71 -8.84 -2.48
N VAL A 126 -15.63 -9.41 -3.01
CA VAL A 126 -15.68 -10.31 -4.17
C VAL A 126 -15.60 -11.74 -3.64
N GLU A 127 -16.66 -12.51 -3.88
CA GLU A 127 -16.75 -13.91 -3.43
C GLU A 127 -16.45 -14.88 -4.58
N THR A 128 -15.26 -15.47 -4.59
CA THR A 128 -14.86 -16.47 -5.60
C THR A 128 -14.93 -17.92 -5.11
N HIS A 129 -15.22 -18.14 -3.82
CA HIS A 129 -15.23 -19.46 -3.14
C HIS A 129 -14.00 -20.34 -3.42
N ASP A 130 -12.96 -20.19 -2.60
CA ASP A 130 -11.70 -20.92 -2.76
C ASP A 130 -11.75 -22.36 -2.20
N PRO A 131 -11.42 -23.40 -2.98
CA PRO A 131 -11.51 -24.78 -2.53
C PRO A 131 -10.54 -25.14 -1.39
N GLU A 132 -9.44 -24.39 -1.21
CA GLU A 132 -8.46 -24.60 -0.15
C GLU A 132 -8.83 -23.83 1.13
N GLY A 133 -9.79 -22.90 1.03
CA GLY A 133 -10.26 -22.06 2.11
C GLY A 133 -11.30 -22.74 3.01
N PRO A 134 -11.30 -22.49 4.34
CA PRO A 134 -12.38 -22.95 5.20
C PRO A 134 -13.69 -22.29 4.75
N TYR A 135 -14.66 -23.11 4.34
CA TYR A 135 -15.92 -22.63 3.75
C TYR A 135 -15.72 -21.72 2.53
N GLY A 136 -14.65 -21.87 1.75
CA GLY A 136 -14.41 -21.00 0.60
C GLY A 136 -13.65 -19.69 0.89
N ALA A 137 -13.28 -19.43 2.14
CA ALA A 137 -12.71 -18.15 2.56
C ALA A 137 -11.21 -17.98 2.20
N LYS A 138 -10.82 -16.73 1.89
CA LYS A 138 -9.44 -16.29 1.72
C LYS A 138 -9.06 -15.21 2.75
N GLU A 139 -7.86 -14.66 2.64
CA GLU A 139 -7.40 -13.59 3.53
C GLU A 139 -8.10 -12.26 3.25
N ALA A 140 -8.14 -11.39 4.26
CA ALA A 140 -8.64 -10.02 4.19
C ALA A 140 -7.79 -9.02 4.98
N GLY A 141 -6.60 -9.43 5.43
CA GLY A 141 -5.80 -8.67 6.40
C GLY A 141 -4.70 -7.82 5.77
N GLN A 142 -4.11 -8.24 4.65
CA GLN A 142 -2.98 -7.55 4.04
C GLN A 142 -3.24 -7.14 2.60
N GLY A 143 -3.97 -7.96 1.83
CA GLY A 143 -4.23 -7.71 0.41
C GLY A 143 -4.88 -6.36 0.11
N PRO A 144 -5.83 -5.84 0.92
CA PRO A 144 -6.48 -4.55 0.62
C PRO A 144 -5.56 -3.33 0.73
N LEU A 145 -4.41 -3.42 1.40
CA LEU A 145 -3.47 -2.29 1.54
C LEU A 145 -2.74 -2.00 0.22
N LEU A 146 -2.31 -3.06 -0.46
CA LEU A 146 -1.37 -3.00 -1.58
C LEU A 146 -1.78 -2.09 -2.76
N PRO A 147 -3.05 -2.04 -3.22
CA PRO A 147 -3.41 -1.27 -4.41
C PRO A 147 -3.54 0.25 -4.15
N ILE A 148 -3.42 0.71 -2.90
CA ILE A 148 -3.71 2.11 -2.52
C ILE A 148 -2.65 3.08 -3.04
N MET A 149 -1.37 2.84 -2.77
CA MET A 149 -0.27 3.71 -3.21
C MET A 149 -0.26 3.92 -4.74
N PRO A 150 -0.33 2.87 -5.58
CA PRO A 150 -0.39 3.07 -7.02
C PRO A 150 -1.69 3.75 -7.47
N ALA A 151 -2.84 3.53 -6.82
CA ALA A 151 -4.08 4.21 -7.14
C ALA A 151 -3.97 5.73 -6.90
N ILE A 152 -3.42 6.15 -5.76
CA ILE A 152 -3.18 7.57 -5.43
C ILE A 152 -2.18 8.19 -6.41
N ALA A 153 -1.06 7.52 -6.69
CA ALA A 153 -0.08 8.01 -7.66
C ALA A 153 -0.68 8.18 -9.07
N ASN A 154 -1.57 7.29 -9.49
CA ASN A 154 -2.29 7.38 -10.76
C ASN A 154 -3.32 8.51 -10.76
N ALA A 155 -4.07 8.69 -9.67
CA ALA A 155 -5.06 9.76 -9.53
C ALA A 155 -4.40 11.15 -9.56
N ILE A 156 -3.27 11.33 -8.87
CA ILE A 156 -2.49 12.58 -8.91
C ILE A 156 -1.97 12.85 -10.32
N TYR A 157 -1.44 11.83 -11.00
CA TYR A 157 -0.99 11.98 -12.38
C TYR A 157 -2.15 12.38 -13.31
N ASN A 158 -3.33 11.80 -13.13
CA ASN A 158 -4.51 12.17 -13.89
C ASN A 158 -4.96 13.62 -13.59
N ALA A 159 -4.90 14.06 -12.34
CA ALA A 159 -5.34 15.39 -11.91
C ALA A 159 -4.43 16.53 -12.40
N VAL A 160 -3.11 16.36 -12.32
CA VAL A 160 -2.15 17.46 -12.57
C VAL A 160 -0.99 17.13 -13.52
N GLY A 161 -0.95 15.92 -14.08
CA GLY A 161 0.08 15.49 -15.04
C GLY A 161 1.44 15.19 -14.41
N VAL A 162 1.57 15.25 -13.08
CA VAL A 162 2.81 14.95 -12.36
C VAL A 162 2.85 13.48 -11.96
N ARG A 163 3.92 12.78 -12.32
CA ARG A 163 4.15 11.38 -11.94
C ARG A 163 5.14 11.32 -10.78
N VAL A 164 4.72 10.78 -9.65
CA VAL A 164 5.62 10.53 -8.50
C VAL A 164 5.89 9.03 -8.40
N ASP A 165 7.16 8.63 -8.38
CA ASP A 165 7.61 7.22 -8.38
C ASP A 165 8.12 6.73 -7.00
N GLU A 166 7.84 7.49 -5.95
CA GLU A 166 8.22 7.14 -4.57
C GLU A 166 7.16 7.59 -3.58
N VAL A 167 7.02 6.83 -2.50
CA VAL A 167 6.18 7.18 -1.35
C VAL A 167 7.06 7.68 -0.18
N PRO A 168 6.54 8.55 0.70
CA PRO A 168 5.24 9.21 0.58
C PRO A 168 5.23 10.23 -0.57
N ILE A 169 4.06 10.42 -1.18
CA ILE A 169 3.80 11.39 -2.23
C ILE A 169 3.50 12.72 -1.56
N THR A 170 4.54 13.48 -1.22
CA THR A 170 4.38 14.75 -0.50
C THR A 170 4.03 15.91 -1.45
N PRO A 171 3.36 16.97 -0.96
CA PRO A 171 3.07 18.17 -1.75
C PRO A 171 4.32 18.78 -2.39
N GLU A 172 5.47 18.73 -1.72
CA GLU A 172 6.74 19.25 -2.26
C GLU A 172 7.19 18.52 -3.52
N LYS A 173 6.99 17.18 -3.57
CA LYS A 173 7.32 16.37 -4.76
C LYS A 173 6.39 16.74 -5.92
N ILE A 174 5.10 16.92 -5.65
CA ILE A 174 4.12 17.34 -6.66
C ILE A 174 4.45 18.75 -7.16
N TYR A 175 4.70 19.69 -6.26
CA TYR A 175 5.07 21.07 -6.58
C TYR A 175 6.34 21.15 -7.44
N GLN A 176 7.35 20.32 -7.14
CA GLN A 176 8.53 20.22 -7.97
C GLN A 176 8.16 19.78 -9.40
N GLY A 177 7.35 18.73 -9.56
CA GLY A 177 6.88 18.27 -10.87
C GLY A 177 6.08 19.33 -11.63
N LEU A 178 5.21 20.07 -10.93
CA LEU A 178 4.45 21.20 -11.50
C LEU A 178 5.39 22.31 -12.02
N LYS A 179 6.46 22.62 -11.28
CA LYS A 179 7.47 23.60 -11.70
C LYS A 179 8.25 23.13 -12.93
N GLU A 180 8.58 21.85 -13.02
CA GLU A 180 9.21 21.25 -14.19
C GLU A 180 8.32 21.36 -15.42
N LEU A 181 7.02 21.01 -15.29
CA LEU A 181 6.02 21.15 -16.35
C LEU A 181 5.88 22.61 -16.82
N LYS A 182 5.77 23.57 -15.89
CA LYS A 182 5.64 25.00 -16.21
C LYS A 182 6.89 25.57 -16.91
N SER A 183 8.07 25.10 -16.54
CA SER A 183 9.34 25.62 -17.10
C SER A 183 9.82 24.88 -18.35
N GLY A 184 9.28 23.71 -18.64
CA GLY A 184 9.74 22.83 -19.72
C GLY A 184 11.15 22.27 -19.50
N LYS A 185 11.69 22.36 -18.27
CA LYS A 185 13.04 21.90 -17.93
C LYS A 185 12.95 20.70 -17.00
N PRO A 186 13.57 19.56 -17.33
CA PRO A 186 13.53 18.38 -16.46
C PRO A 186 14.36 18.63 -15.20
N GLY A 187 13.88 18.08 -14.07
CA GLY A 187 14.65 18.05 -12.82
C GLY A 187 15.53 16.82 -12.70
N GLY A 188 15.66 16.31 -11.48
CA GLY A 188 16.60 15.25 -11.14
C GLY A 188 16.35 13.89 -11.79
N SER A 189 15.13 13.65 -12.29
CA SER A 189 14.74 12.41 -12.99
C SER A 189 15.13 12.38 -14.47
N GLY A 190 15.41 13.55 -15.07
CA GLY A 190 15.64 13.69 -16.51
C GLY A 190 14.36 13.67 -17.37
N VAL A 191 13.18 13.44 -16.78
CA VAL A 191 11.88 13.44 -17.48
C VAL A 191 10.98 14.52 -16.88
N ILE A 192 10.51 15.45 -17.73
CA ILE A 192 9.70 16.59 -17.29
C ILE A 192 8.43 16.11 -16.59
N GLY A 193 8.17 16.61 -15.38
CA GLY A 193 6.96 16.29 -14.61
C GLY A 193 6.97 14.92 -13.94
N ARG A 194 8.11 14.22 -13.95
CA ARG A 194 8.30 12.95 -13.24
C ARG A 194 9.27 13.12 -12.08
N VAL A 195 8.84 12.86 -10.85
CA VAL A 195 9.61 13.08 -9.62
C VAL A 195 9.81 11.75 -8.91
N GLY A 196 11.04 11.49 -8.47
CA GLY A 196 11.39 10.26 -7.77
C GLY A 196 12.89 10.03 -7.71
N PRO A 197 13.32 8.79 -7.41
CA PRO A 197 14.72 8.44 -7.26
C PRO A 197 15.53 8.78 -8.51
N LYS A 198 16.64 9.51 -8.34
CA LYS A 198 17.52 9.90 -9.46
C LYS A 198 18.22 8.71 -10.12
N LYS A 199 18.38 7.61 -9.38
CA LYS A 199 19.04 6.39 -9.80
C LYS A 199 18.37 5.21 -9.11
N PHE A 200 18.15 4.14 -9.86
CA PHE A 200 17.84 2.83 -9.30
C PHE A 200 19.11 1.99 -9.22
N PRO A 201 19.31 1.18 -8.17
CA PRO A 201 20.41 0.24 -8.12
C PRO A 201 20.28 -0.76 -9.26
N LYS A 202 21.39 -1.07 -9.95
CA LYS A 202 21.44 -2.19 -10.89
C LYS A 202 21.45 -3.48 -10.07
N ILE A 203 20.34 -4.20 -10.08
CA ILE A 203 20.25 -5.52 -9.45
C ILE A 203 20.58 -6.57 -10.52
N THR A 204 21.67 -7.30 -10.33
CA THR A 204 21.96 -8.50 -11.13
C THR A 204 21.21 -9.65 -10.50
N PHE A 205 20.11 -10.09 -11.11
CA PHE A 205 19.43 -11.30 -10.67
C PHE A 205 20.27 -12.52 -11.08
N PRO A 206 20.46 -13.51 -10.19
CA PRO A 206 21.01 -14.80 -10.61
C PRO A 206 20.02 -15.45 -11.58
N GLU A 207 20.52 -15.92 -12.72
CA GLU A 207 19.78 -16.76 -13.67
C GLU A 207 19.35 -18.11 -13.04
#